data_AF-A0A8D9A0U7-F1
#
_entry.id   AF-A0A8D9A0U7-F1
#
_cell.length_a   1.000
_cell.length_b   1.000
_cell.length_c   1.000
_cell.angle_alpha   90.00
_cell.angle_beta   90.00
_cell.angle_gamma   90.00
#
_symmetry.space_group_name_H-M   'P 1'
#
loop_
_entity.id
_entity.type
_entity.pdbx_description
1 polymer ?
#
loop_
_entity_poly.entity_id
_entity_poly.type
_entity_poly.pdbx_seq_one_letter_code
_entity_poly.pdbx_strand_id
1 'polypeptide(L)'
;MNLVSDQLNTLVRKRTCLQGRVAKLNTEVLNVTLDPSQAEMFMKCADSLDDELYRLQDKIIELCEDDAVEDQESHYHDISNQLLDVQMILNKYIKSQNTSGISSVQLPTITLPTFNGSVENWSSFRDLFFHIIHNNKDLSSVQKFQYLKTSLTDDAACLVQHLPLTTNNYNIAWSLLNENYSNPNIAE
;
A
#
# COMPACT_ATOMS: atom_id res chain seq x y z
N MET A 1 -13.97 15.73 32.32
CA MET A 1 -13.28 14.79 31.40
C MET A 1 -14.13 14.69 30.16
N ASN A 2 -13.57 15.01 28.99
CA ASN A 2 -14.28 14.95 27.72
C ASN A 2 -14.21 13.50 27.21
N LEU A 3 -15.35 12.79 27.26
CA LEU A 3 -15.47 11.37 26.88
C LEU A 3 -14.93 11.08 25.47
N VAL A 4 -15.12 12.03 24.53
CA VAL A 4 -14.63 11.91 23.15
C VAL A 4 -13.09 11.91 23.12
N SER A 5 -12.46 12.81 23.88
CA SER A 5 -11.01 12.89 23.98
C SER A 5 -10.40 11.61 24.59
N ASP A 6 -11.06 11.03 25.61
CA ASP A 6 -10.63 9.77 26.21
C ASP A 6 -10.74 8.58 25.23
N GLN A 7 -11.80 8.56 24.41
CA GLN A 7 -11.98 7.56 23.36
C GLN A 7 -10.93 7.68 22.25
N LEU A 8 -10.70 8.89 21.74
CA LEU A 8 -9.69 9.17 20.72
C LEU A 8 -8.29 8.75 21.21
N ASN A 9 -7.91 9.16 22.42
CA ASN A 9 -6.62 8.78 23.02
C ASN A 9 -6.46 7.25 23.15
N THR A 10 -7.54 6.55 23.45
CA THR A 10 -7.53 5.08 23.52
C THR A 10 -7.31 4.45 22.14
N LEU A 11 -7.95 4.98 21.09
CA LEU A 11 -7.78 4.49 19.72
C LEU A 11 -6.37 4.77 19.19
N VAL A 12 -5.83 5.96 19.42
CA VAL A 12 -4.45 6.32 19.03
C VAL A 12 -3.44 5.38 19.71
N ARG A 13 -3.61 5.09 21.01
CA ARG A 13 -2.77 4.11 21.72
C ARG A 13 -2.86 2.71 21.12
N LYS A 14 -4.06 2.27 20.69
CA LYS A 14 -4.23 0.99 19.99
C LYS A 14 -3.49 0.98 18.65
N ARG A 15 -3.55 2.06 17.87
CA ARG A 15 -2.78 2.20 16.62
C ARG A 15 -1.27 2.13 16.88
N THR A 16 -0.76 2.78 17.92
CA THR A 16 0.67 2.68 18.31
C THR A 16 1.05 1.24 18.68
N CYS A 17 0.20 0.51 19.39
CA CYS A 17 0.44 -0.91 19.69
C CYS A 17 0.44 -1.78 18.42
N LEU A 18 -0.48 -1.52 17.48
CA LEU A 18 -0.53 -2.18 16.18
C LEU A 18 0.73 -1.90 15.36
N GLN A 19 1.21 -0.66 15.32
CA GLN A 19 2.48 -0.31 14.68
C GLN A 19 3.65 -1.13 15.23
N GLY A 20 3.71 -1.34 16.55
CA GLY A 20 4.71 -2.22 17.17
C GLY A 20 4.60 -3.68 16.70
N ARG A 21 3.37 -4.19 16.51
CA ARG A 21 3.13 -5.53 15.94
C ARG A 21 3.57 -5.63 14.48
N VAL A 22 3.33 -4.59 13.68
CA VAL A 22 3.79 -4.50 12.28
C VAL A 22 5.33 -4.52 12.21
N ALA A 23 6.00 -3.70 13.02
CA ALA A 23 7.46 -3.66 13.07
C ALA A 23 8.05 -5.01 13.50
N LYS A 24 7.42 -5.69 14.46
CA LYS A 24 7.81 -7.04 14.87
C LYS A 24 7.63 -8.05 13.74
N LEU A 25 6.48 -8.04 13.06
CA LEU A 25 6.22 -8.93 11.92
C LEU A 25 7.26 -8.72 10.81
N ASN A 26 7.57 -7.47 10.46
CA ASN A 26 8.60 -7.15 9.48
C ASN A 26 9.96 -7.73 9.88
N THR A 27 10.34 -7.55 11.15
CA THR A 27 11.59 -8.10 11.70
C THR A 27 11.61 -9.62 11.64
N GLU A 28 10.51 -10.31 11.94
CA GLU A 28 10.42 -11.76 11.88
C GLU A 28 10.53 -12.26 10.43
N VAL A 29 9.83 -11.63 9.48
CA VAL A 29 9.87 -11.99 8.06
C VAL A 29 11.27 -11.82 7.47
N LEU A 30 12.01 -10.79 7.87
CA LEU A 30 13.37 -10.54 7.37
C LEU A 30 14.45 -11.45 7.98
N ASN A 31 14.23 -11.97 9.19
CA ASN A 31 15.24 -12.74 9.93
C ASN A 31 15.01 -14.27 9.90
N VAL A 32 13.91 -14.73 9.31
CA VAL A 32 13.56 -16.15 9.24
C VAL A 32 13.79 -16.69 7.82
N THR A 33 14.34 -17.90 7.72
CA THR A 33 14.25 -18.66 6.47
C THR A 33 12.84 -19.19 6.34
N LEU A 34 12.02 -18.53 5.51
CA LEU A 34 10.64 -18.88 5.31
C LEU A 34 10.50 -20.24 4.62
N ASP A 35 9.57 -21.06 5.11
CA ASP A 35 8.94 -22.14 4.33
C ASP A 35 7.56 -21.69 3.79
N PRO A 36 6.94 -22.41 2.84
CA PRO A 36 5.64 -22.04 2.27
C PRO A 36 4.52 -21.88 3.31
N SER A 37 4.47 -22.75 4.33
CA SER A 37 3.45 -22.67 5.37
C SER A 37 3.64 -21.45 6.27
N GLN A 38 4.89 -21.12 6.60
CA GLN A 38 5.23 -19.92 7.36
C GLN A 38 4.89 -18.65 6.58
N ALA A 39 5.21 -18.61 5.28
CA ALA A 39 4.90 -17.46 4.42
C ALA A 39 3.38 -17.22 4.31
N GLU A 40 2.57 -18.27 4.15
CA GLU A 40 1.11 -18.16 4.16
C GLU A 40 0.58 -17.69 5.53
N MET A 41 1.15 -18.18 6.63
CA MET A 41 0.76 -17.77 7.98
C MET A 41 1.07 -16.28 8.22
N PHE A 42 2.26 -15.82 7.83
CA PHE A 42 2.63 -14.41 7.96
C PHE A 42 1.80 -13.52 7.04
N MET A 43 1.43 -13.98 5.83
CA MET A 43 0.56 -13.21 4.94
C MET A 43 -0.80 -12.96 5.59
N LYS A 44 -1.43 -14.02 6.12
CA LYS A 44 -2.70 -13.90 6.86
C LYS A 44 -2.57 -12.98 8.08
N CYS A 45 -1.42 -12.98 8.75
CA CYS A 45 -1.16 -12.07 9.85
C CYS A 45 -1.07 -10.61 9.38
N ALA A 46 -0.37 -10.36 8.28
CA ALA A 46 -0.26 -9.04 7.66
C ALA A 46 -1.64 -8.51 7.23
N ASP A 47 -2.45 -9.33 6.54
CA ASP A 47 -3.80 -8.97 6.11
C ASP A 47 -4.71 -8.64 7.30
N SER A 48 -4.62 -9.42 8.39
CA SER A 48 -5.40 -9.15 9.60
C SER A 48 -4.97 -7.86 10.31
N LEU A 49 -3.69 -7.49 10.25
CA LEU A 49 -3.18 -6.23 10.80
C LEU A 49 -3.62 -5.04 9.94
N ASP A 50 -3.63 -5.19 8.62
CA ASP A 50 -4.09 -4.18 7.66
C ASP A 50 -5.58 -3.84 7.89
N ASP A 51 -6.41 -4.87 8.03
CA ASP A 51 -7.84 -4.72 8.38
C ASP A 51 -8.04 -4.01 9.73
N GLU A 52 -7.26 -4.37 10.74
CA GLU A 52 -7.34 -3.76 12.07
C GLU A 52 -6.89 -2.28 12.03
N LEU A 53 -5.84 -1.97 11.27
CA LEU A 53 -5.35 -0.62 11.06
C LEU A 53 -6.40 0.26 10.39
N TYR A 54 -7.02 -0.22 9.30
CA TYR A 54 -8.08 0.51 8.59
C TYR A 54 -9.25 0.84 9.53
N ARG A 55 -9.72 -0.14 10.32
CA ARG A 55 -10.83 0.06 11.28
C ARG A 55 -10.50 1.05 12.39
N LEU A 56 -9.24 1.08 12.84
CA LEU A 56 -8.80 2.06 13.82
C LEU A 56 -8.74 3.46 13.21
N GLN A 57 -8.22 3.57 11.99
CA GLN A 57 -8.11 4.84 11.29
C GLN A 57 -9.49 5.48 11.05
N ASP A 58 -10.44 4.71 10.54
CA ASP A 58 -11.82 5.17 10.29
C ASP A 58 -12.44 5.83 11.53
N LYS A 59 -12.30 5.18 12.69
CA LYS A 59 -12.78 5.69 13.98
C LYS A 59 -11.97 6.86 14.54
N ILE A 60 -10.67 6.91 14.26
CA ILE A 60 -9.82 8.03 14.67
C ILE A 60 -10.23 9.28 13.90
N ILE A 61 -10.44 9.16 12.58
CA ILE A 61 -10.89 10.26 11.73
C ILE A 61 -12.29 10.74 12.14
N GLU A 62 -13.20 9.84 12.51
CA GLU A 62 -14.53 10.22 12.99
C GLU A 62 -14.50 11.07 14.28
N LEU A 63 -13.49 10.88 15.13
CA LEU A 63 -13.41 11.49 16.47
C LEU A 63 -12.38 12.62 16.59
N CYS A 64 -11.48 12.77 15.62
CA CYS A 64 -10.46 13.81 15.66
C CYS A 64 -11.02 15.18 15.24
N GLU A 65 -10.34 16.24 15.65
CA GLU A 65 -10.63 17.60 15.18
C GLU A 65 -10.19 17.72 13.72
N ASP A 66 -10.87 18.59 12.95
CA ASP A 66 -10.66 18.72 11.50
C ASP A 66 -9.21 19.10 11.16
N ASP A 67 -8.57 19.92 11.99
CA ASP A 67 -7.17 20.36 11.84
C ASP A 67 -6.15 19.24 12.17
N ALA A 68 -6.58 18.16 12.83
CA ALA A 68 -5.75 17.01 13.14
C ALA A 68 -5.86 15.87 12.12
N VAL A 69 -6.81 15.92 11.18
CA VAL A 69 -7.09 14.84 10.20
C VAL A 69 -5.83 14.50 9.39
N GLU A 70 -5.13 15.51 8.86
CA GLU A 70 -3.94 15.32 8.01
C GLU A 70 -2.83 14.55 8.76
N ASP A 71 -2.56 14.92 10.01
CA ASP A 71 -1.59 14.23 10.87
C ASP A 71 -2.01 12.77 11.11
N GLN A 72 -3.30 12.51 11.34
CA GLN A 72 -3.80 11.16 11.54
C GLN A 72 -3.69 10.31 10.27
N GLU A 73 -3.97 10.89 9.10
CA GLU A 73 -3.80 10.22 7.81
C GLU A 73 -2.33 9.91 7.52
N SER A 74 -1.41 10.83 7.82
CA SER A 74 0.03 10.59 7.68
C SER A 74 0.48 9.40 8.55
N HIS A 75 0.06 9.36 9.81
CA HIS A 75 0.38 8.22 10.69
C HIS A 75 -0.18 6.89 10.19
N TYR A 76 -1.38 6.89 9.64
CA TYR A 76 -1.95 5.70 9.01
C TYR A 76 -1.09 5.28 7.82
N HIS A 77 -0.75 6.20 6.94
CA HIS A 77 0.03 5.93 5.74
C HIS A 77 1.38 5.30 6.07
N ASP A 78 2.11 5.82 7.05
CA ASP A 78 3.40 5.27 7.49
C ASP A 78 3.30 3.79 7.90
N ILE A 79 2.28 3.43 8.68
CA ILE A 79 2.08 2.05 9.16
C ILE A 79 1.62 1.16 8.00
N SER A 80 0.71 1.68 7.16
CA SER A 80 0.22 1.02 5.95
C SER A 80 1.36 0.63 5.02
N ASN A 81 2.34 1.52 4.85
CA ASN A 81 3.49 1.30 3.97
C ASN A 81 4.40 0.20 4.51
N GLN A 82 4.63 0.17 5.82
CA GLN A 82 5.39 -0.92 6.46
C GLN A 82 4.71 -2.28 6.30
N LEU A 83 3.38 -2.34 6.39
CA LEU A 83 2.63 -3.58 6.11
C LEU A 83 2.74 -4.01 4.65
N LEU A 84 2.68 -3.03 3.75
CA LEU A 84 2.79 -3.25 2.31
C LEU A 84 4.13 -3.93 1.95
N ASP A 85 5.23 -3.41 2.50
CA ASP A 85 6.57 -3.98 2.29
C ASP A 85 6.64 -5.45 2.73
N VAL A 86 6.04 -5.77 3.88
CA VAL A 86 5.95 -7.14 4.39
C VAL A 86 5.15 -8.04 3.44
N GLN A 87 3.96 -7.59 3.03
CA GLN A 87 3.11 -8.35 2.10
C GLN A 87 3.80 -8.56 0.75
N MET A 88 4.57 -7.58 0.27
CA MET A 88 5.36 -7.70 -0.95
C MET A 88 6.44 -8.78 -0.85
N ILE A 89 7.21 -8.79 0.23
CA ILE A 89 8.25 -9.79 0.47
C ILE A 89 7.65 -11.19 0.48
N LEU A 90 6.55 -11.37 1.20
CA LEU A 90 5.85 -12.65 1.31
C LEU A 90 5.28 -13.10 -0.03
N ASN A 91 4.64 -12.20 -0.79
CA ASN A 91 4.10 -12.50 -2.11
C ASN A 91 5.20 -12.91 -3.11
N LYS A 92 6.35 -12.23 -3.07
CA LYS A 92 7.51 -12.58 -3.90
C LYS A 92 7.99 -14.00 -3.58
N TYR A 93 8.10 -14.34 -2.30
CA TYR A 93 8.49 -15.67 -1.86
C TYR A 93 7.48 -16.74 -2.34
N ILE A 94 6.18 -16.56 -2.10
CA ILE A 94 5.12 -17.51 -2.48
C ILE A 94 5.10 -17.73 -4.01
N LYS A 95 5.20 -16.66 -4.81
CA LYS A 95 5.25 -16.76 -6.27
C LYS A 95 6.47 -17.53 -6.77
N SER A 96 7.64 -17.35 -6.15
CA SER A 96 8.86 -18.08 -6.53
C SER A 96 8.74 -19.60 -6.33
N GLN A 97 8.03 -20.04 -5.28
CA GLN A 97 7.81 -21.46 -4.98
C GLN A 97 6.88 -22.15 -6.00
N ASN A 98 5.91 -21.41 -6.53
CA ASN A 98 4.93 -21.94 -7.50
C ASN A 98 5.49 -22.10 -8.93
N THR A 99 6.71 -21.61 -9.22
CA THR A 99 7.37 -21.72 -10.54
C THR A 99 8.36 -22.88 -10.66
N SER A 100 8.08 -24.00 -9.98
CA SER A 100 8.84 -25.24 -10.13
C SER A 100 8.52 -25.93 -11.46
N GLY A 101 9.12 -25.46 -12.57
CA GLY A 101 8.97 -26.13 -13.87
C GLY A 101 9.51 -25.44 -15.13
N ILE A 102 9.91 -24.17 -15.09
CA ILE A 102 10.50 -23.49 -16.25
C ILE A 102 11.78 -22.80 -15.81
N SER A 103 12.87 -23.10 -16.52
CA SER A 103 14.23 -22.55 -16.39
C SER A 103 14.26 -21.14 -15.77
N SER A 104 14.90 -21.04 -14.61
CA SER A 104 15.03 -19.82 -13.82
C SER A 104 15.82 -18.76 -14.61
N VAL A 105 15.10 -17.85 -15.26
CA VAL A 105 15.56 -16.47 -15.37
C VAL A 105 15.28 -15.89 -13.99
N GLN A 106 16.33 -15.65 -13.18
CA GLN A 106 16.18 -14.85 -11.97
C GLN A 106 15.74 -13.46 -12.42
N LEU A 107 14.44 -13.23 -12.39
CA LEU A 107 13.87 -11.91 -12.60
C LEU A 107 14.35 -11.04 -11.43
N PRO A 108 14.96 -9.88 -11.70
CA PRO A 108 15.37 -8.97 -10.64
C PRO A 108 14.17 -8.68 -9.74
N THR A 109 14.44 -8.57 -8.44
CA THR A 109 13.46 -8.15 -7.42
C THR A 109 12.59 -7.04 -8.00
N ILE A 110 11.29 -7.31 -8.18
CA ILE A 110 10.33 -6.29 -8.56
C ILE A 110 10.33 -5.28 -7.41
N THR A 111 11.13 -4.23 -7.56
CA THR A 111 10.93 -2.97 -6.87
C THR A 111 9.63 -2.42 -7.42
N LEU A 112 8.71 -2.00 -6.55
CA LEU A 112 7.57 -1.23 -7.02
C LEU A 112 8.13 -0.07 -7.84
N PRO A 113 7.65 0.13 -9.07
CA PRO A 113 8.13 1.24 -9.85
C PRO A 113 7.73 2.52 -9.12
N THR A 114 8.66 3.47 -8.99
CA THR A 114 8.35 4.80 -8.47
C THR A 114 8.10 5.74 -9.63
N PHE A 115 7.21 6.71 -9.45
CA PHE A 115 6.89 7.69 -10.46
C PHE A 115 6.75 9.08 -9.86
N ASN A 116 7.61 9.97 -10.32
CA ASN A 116 7.72 11.34 -9.84
C ASN A 116 6.91 12.36 -10.67
N GLY A 117 6.18 11.93 -11.69
CA GLY A 117 5.46 12.83 -12.60
C GLY A 117 6.21 13.14 -13.91
N SER A 118 7.36 12.52 -14.19
CA SER A 118 8.01 12.69 -15.49
C SER A 118 7.23 11.98 -16.61
N VAL A 119 6.62 12.76 -17.52
CA VAL A 119 5.84 12.26 -18.67
C VAL A 119 6.63 11.22 -19.49
N GLU A 120 7.94 11.39 -19.63
CA GLU A 120 8.83 10.46 -20.37
C GLU A 120 8.85 9.05 -19.75
N ASN A 121 8.70 8.96 -18.43
CA ASN A 121 8.71 7.70 -17.69
C ASN A 121 7.31 7.12 -17.46
N TRP A 122 6.25 7.84 -17.85
CA TRP A 122 4.87 7.45 -17.57
C TRP A 122 4.50 6.10 -18.20
N SER A 123 4.83 5.87 -19.48
CA SER A 123 4.50 4.62 -20.16
C SER A 123 5.13 3.41 -19.47
N SER A 124 6.41 3.53 -19.11
CA SER A 124 7.15 2.48 -18.41
C SER A 124 6.57 2.19 -17.02
N PHE A 125 6.28 3.24 -16.23
CA PHE A 125 5.65 3.10 -14.93
C PHE A 125 4.26 2.46 -15.05
N ARG A 126 3.41 3.01 -15.93
CA ARG A 126 2.02 2.59 -16.13
C ARG A 126 1.94 1.12 -16.52
N ASP A 127 2.72 0.69 -17.50
CA ASP A 127 2.71 -0.70 -17.98
C ASP A 127 3.16 -1.65 -16.87
N LEU A 128 4.22 -1.28 -16.14
CA LEU A 128 4.76 -2.10 -15.06
C LEU A 128 3.77 -2.19 -13.88
N PHE A 129 3.24 -1.05 -13.43
CA PHE A 129 2.23 -0.99 -12.37
C PHE A 129 0.94 -1.72 -12.77
N PHE A 130 0.54 -1.62 -14.04
CA PHE A 130 -0.65 -2.28 -14.56
C PHE A 130 -0.53 -3.81 -14.43
N HIS A 131 0.61 -4.37 -14.87
CA HIS A 131 0.82 -5.81 -14.86
C HIS A 131 1.05 -6.39 -13.45
N ILE A 132 1.68 -5.62 -12.55
CA ILE A 132 2.01 -6.10 -11.20
C ILE A 132 0.83 -5.90 -10.23
N ILE A 133 0.18 -4.75 -10.28
CA ILE A 133 -0.79 -4.31 -9.27
C ILE A 133 -2.20 -4.22 -9.85
N HIS A 134 -2.41 -3.46 -10.93
CA HIS A 134 -3.76 -3.19 -11.44
C HIS A 134 -4.51 -4.48 -11.85
N ASN A 135 -3.84 -5.38 -12.57
CA ASN A 135 -4.42 -6.64 -13.03
C ASN A 135 -4.37 -7.77 -11.98
N ASN A 136 -3.78 -7.52 -10.81
CA ASN A 136 -3.72 -8.53 -9.74
C ASN A 136 -5.11 -8.70 -9.10
N LYS A 137 -5.67 -9.91 -9.18
CA LYS A 137 -7.01 -10.23 -8.63
C LYS A 137 -6.99 -10.52 -7.13
N ASP A 138 -5.81 -10.79 -6.58
CA ASP A 138 -5.62 -11.05 -5.15
C ASP A 138 -5.59 -9.75 -4.33
N LEU A 139 -5.47 -8.60 -5.00
CA LEU A 139 -5.48 -7.28 -4.36
C LEU A 139 -6.86 -6.63 -4.47
N SER A 140 -7.38 -6.14 -3.35
CA SER A 140 -8.56 -5.29 -3.33
C SER A 140 -8.28 -3.93 -3.98
N SER A 141 -9.31 -3.22 -4.43
CA SER A 141 -9.13 -1.88 -5.01
C SER A 141 -8.52 -0.88 -4.01
N VAL A 142 -8.82 -1.02 -2.72
CA VAL A 142 -8.21 -0.19 -1.66
C VAL A 142 -6.73 -0.50 -1.56
N GLN A 143 -6.34 -1.78 -1.54
CA GLN A 143 -4.93 -2.19 -1.54
C GLN A 143 -4.21 -1.69 -2.79
N LYS A 144 -4.80 -1.82 -3.98
CA LYS A 144 -4.24 -1.28 -5.23
C LYS A 144 -4.06 0.23 -5.16
N PHE A 145 -4.98 0.95 -4.53
CA PHE A 145 -4.87 2.39 -4.38
C PHE A 145 -3.76 2.77 -3.40
N GLN A 146 -3.61 2.02 -2.32
CA GLN A 146 -2.50 2.18 -1.39
C GLN A 146 -1.16 1.96 -2.11
N TYR A 147 -1.01 0.86 -2.86
CA TYR A 147 0.16 0.62 -3.73
C TYR A 147 0.40 1.78 -4.70
N LEU A 148 -0.67 2.35 -5.26
CA LEU A 148 -0.55 3.48 -6.17
C LEU A 148 0.00 4.70 -5.43
N LYS A 149 -0.60 5.12 -4.30
CA LYS A 149 -0.14 6.28 -3.53
C LYS A 149 1.31 6.15 -3.07
N THR A 150 1.77 4.96 -2.69
CA THR A 150 3.17 4.73 -2.26
C THR A 150 4.17 4.71 -3.40
N SER A 151 3.72 4.36 -4.60
CA SER A 151 4.55 4.32 -5.80
C SER A 151 4.69 5.69 -6.46
N LEU A 152 3.96 6.70 -6.00
CA LEU A 152 4.00 8.05 -6.55
C LEU A 152 4.84 8.94 -5.64
N THR A 153 5.65 9.80 -6.26
CA THR A 153 6.42 10.84 -5.58
C THR A 153 6.18 12.19 -6.26
N ASP A 154 6.60 13.27 -5.59
CA ASP A 154 6.62 14.62 -6.13
C ASP A 154 5.28 15.02 -6.78
N ASP A 155 5.31 15.53 -8.01
CA ASP A 155 4.14 16.06 -8.72
C ASP A 155 3.04 15.01 -8.91
N ALA A 156 3.41 13.75 -9.14
CA ALA A 156 2.43 12.69 -9.34
C ALA A 156 1.74 12.29 -8.03
N ALA A 157 2.44 12.38 -6.90
CA ALA A 157 1.82 12.17 -5.58
C ALA A 157 0.83 13.30 -5.29
N CYS A 158 1.20 14.56 -5.53
CA CYS A 158 0.34 15.71 -5.29
C CYS A 158 -0.99 15.63 -6.06
N LEU A 159 -0.99 15.03 -7.25
CA LEU A 159 -2.19 14.87 -8.08
C LEU A 159 -3.27 14.02 -7.39
N VAL A 160 -2.89 13.03 -6.58
CA VAL A 160 -3.82 12.04 -6.01
C VAL A 160 -3.79 11.99 -4.47
N GLN A 161 -2.90 12.73 -3.81
CA GLN A 161 -2.73 12.66 -2.35
C GLN A 161 -4.03 13.00 -1.60
N HIS A 162 -4.79 13.96 -2.12
CA HIS A 162 -6.03 14.48 -1.53
C HIS A 162 -7.22 13.51 -1.64
N LEU A 163 -7.06 12.40 -2.37
CA LEU A 163 -8.11 11.41 -2.53
C LEU A 163 -8.07 10.39 -1.37
N PRO A 164 -9.18 10.21 -0.62
CA PRO A 164 -9.28 9.21 0.43
C PRO A 164 -9.11 7.79 -0.10
N LEU A 165 -8.46 6.89 0.66
CA LEU A 165 -8.22 5.50 0.28
C LEU A 165 -9.51 4.66 0.24
N THR A 166 -10.26 4.79 -0.85
CA THR A 166 -11.51 4.06 -1.07
C THR A 166 -11.47 3.31 -2.40
N THR A 167 -12.31 2.28 -2.52
CA THR A 167 -12.46 1.49 -3.76
C THR A 167 -12.83 2.36 -4.96
N ASN A 168 -13.72 3.36 -4.76
CA ASN A 168 -14.13 4.26 -5.84
C ASN A 168 -12.99 5.19 -6.26
N ASN A 169 -12.24 5.71 -5.28
CA ASN A 169 -11.17 6.67 -5.55
C ASN A 169 -9.96 6.04 -6.23
N TYR A 170 -9.76 4.72 -6.13
CA TYR A 170 -8.73 4.04 -6.91
C TYR A 170 -8.87 4.31 -8.42
N ASN A 171 -10.08 4.09 -8.96
CA ASN A 171 -10.32 4.23 -10.39
C ASN A 171 -10.20 5.70 -10.82
N ILE A 172 -10.62 6.62 -9.95
CA ILE A 172 -10.48 8.07 -10.18
C ILE A 172 -8.99 8.44 -10.22
N ALA A 173 -8.21 8.04 -9.22
CA ALA A 173 -6.78 8.31 -9.15
C ALA A 173 -6.02 7.73 -10.35
N TRP A 174 -6.33 6.48 -10.74
CA TRP A 174 -5.74 5.85 -11.91
C TRP A 174 -6.08 6.60 -13.20
N SER A 175 -7.33 7.06 -13.35
CA SER A 175 -7.76 7.83 -14.53
C SER A 175 -7.08 9.20 -14.57
N LEU A 176 -7.02 9.91 -13.45
CA LEU A 176 -6.35 11.21 -13.36
C LEU A 176 -4.88 11.14 -13.78
N LEU A 177 -4.14 10.12 -13.33
CA LEU A 177 -2.75 9.91 -13.72
C LEU A 177 -2.64 9.62 -15.23
N ASN A 178 -3.53 8.78 -15.77
CA ASN A 178 -3.57 8.54 -17.21
C ASN A 178 -3.85 9.83 -17.97
N GLU A 179 -4.79 10.67 -17.55
CA GLU A 179 -5.13 11.92 -18.24
C GLU A 179 -4.01 12.96 -18.16
N ASN A 180 -3.34 13.08 -17.01
CA ASN A 180 -2.29 14.08 -16.82
C ASN A 180 -0.96 13.70 -17.48
N TYR A 181 -0.64 12.41 -17.55
CA TYR A 181 0.68 11.94 -17.98
C TYR A 181 0.67 11.10 -19.26
N SER A 182 -0.50 10.63 -19.73
CA SER A 182 -0.57 10.01 -21.07
C SER A 182 -0.44 11.12 -22.11
N ASN A 183 0.67 11.07 -22.83
CA ASN A 183 0.99 12.02 -23.87
C ASN A 183 -0.12 12.04 -24.94
N PRO A 184 -0.80 13.15 -25.22
CA PRO A 184 -1.78 13.23 -26.31
C PRO A 184 -1.17 13.21 -27.72
N ASN A 185 0.15 13.04 -27.87
CA ASN A 185 0.85 13.08 -29.16
C ASN A 185 1.23 11.70 -29.72
N ILE A 186 0.25 10.81 -29.87
CA ILE A 186 0.25 9.80 -30.94
C ILE A 186 -1.15 9.79 -31.56
N ALA A 187 -1.45 10.83 -32.32
CA ALA A 187 -2.39 10.75 -33.42
C ALA A 187 -1.54 10.89 -34.69
N GLU A 188 -1.23 9.75 -35.32
CA GLU A 188 -0.83 9.69 -36.73
C GLU A 188 -1.96 10.20 -37.63
#